data_AF-A0A5N5HGI7-F1
#
_entry.id   AF-A0A5N5HGI7-F1
#
_cell.length_a   1.000
_cell.length_b   1.000
_cell.length_c   1.000
_cell.angle_alpha   90.00
_cell.angle_beta   90.00
_cell.angle_gamma   90.00
#
_symmetry.space_group_name_H-M   'P 1'
#
loop_
_entity.id
_entity.type
_entity.pdbx_description
1 polymer ?
#
loop_
_entity_poly.entity_id
_entity_poly.type
_entity_poly.pdbx_seq_one_letter_code
_entity_poly.pdbx_strand_id
1 'polypeptide(L)'
;MDRQPLLLPPYNTIIHECNLFGNRSEPSEIWEAYEGGAQRTDQALYFFSELKKLNPMGSHIDRKIGSGGTWNIGKAVATWVNGTDENPSPIGLKRTFCYKNEGSEDNGRWLLDDFLL
;
A
#
# COMPACT_ATOMS: atom_id res chain seq x y z
N MET A 1 9.92 0.67 -38.67
CA MET A 1 9.10 0.07 -37.60
C MET A 1 9.07 1.07 -36.45
N ASP A 2 8.08 1.94 -36.47
CA ASP A 2 7.90 2.97 -35.44
C ASP A 2 7.44 2.30 -34.15
N ARG A 3 8.24 2.45 -33.08
CA ARG A 3 7.81 2.07 -31.75
C ARG A 3 6.78 3.10 -31.31
N GLN A 4 5.51 2.73 -31.37
CA GLN A 4 4.45 3.51 -30.73
C GLN A 4 4.82 3.67 -29.24
N PRO A 5 4.97 4.90 -28.71
CA PRO A 5 5.13 5.07 -27.28
C PRO A 5 3.83 4.57 -26.63
N LEU A 6 3.96 3.60 -25.72
CA LEU A 6 2.84 3.16 -24.90
C LEU A 6 2.37 4.39 -24.13
N LEU A 7 1.24 4.97 -24.55
CA LEU A 7 0.53 5.97 -23.78
C LEU A 7 0.10 5.27 -22.49
N LEU A 8 0.91 5.42 -21.44
CA LEU A 8 0.51 5.03 -20.10
C LEU A 8 -0.83 5.72 -19.82
N PRO A 9 -1.85 4.98 -19.33
CA PRO A 9 -3.07 5.60 -18.87
C PRO A 9 -2.72 6.76 -17.91
N PRO A 10 -3.52 7.84 -17.86
CA PRO A 10 -3.33 8.88 -16.87
C PRO A 10 -3.19 8.24 -15.48
N TYR A 11 -2.20 8.63 -14.68
CA TYR A 11 -1.89 7.99 -13.38
C TYR A 11 -3.11 7.91 -12.45
N ASN A 12 -4.05 8.85 -12.56
CA ASN A 12 -5.35 8.85 -11.86
C ASN A 12 -6.28 7.67 -12.21
N THR A 13 -5.95 6.86 -13.22
CA THR A 13 -6.70 5.64 -13.56
C THR A 13 -6.10 4.38 -12.95
N ILE A 14 -4.90 4.46 -12.36
CA ILE A 14 -4.16 3.32 -11.80
C ILE A 14 -3.98 3.45 -10.28
N ILE A 15 -3.78 4.68 -9.78
CA ILE A 15 -3.60 4.97 -8.36
C ILE A 15 -4.86 5.66 -7.84
N HIS A 16 -5.45 5.12 -6.78
CA HIS A 16 -6.64 5.67 -6.16
C HIS A 16 -6.29 6.59 -4.99
N GLU A 17 -6.99 7.71 -4.83
CA GLU A 17 -6.95 8.49 -3.59
C GLU A 17 -7.91 7.83 -2.59
N CYS A 18 -7.37 7.28 -1.51
CA CYS A 18 -8.15 6.61 -0.49
C CYS A 18 -7.44 6.70 0.86
N ASN A 19 -8.14 7.10 1.91
CA ASN A 19 -7.62 6.93 3.25
C ASN A 19 -7.70 5.45 3.64
N LEU A 20 -6.63 4.71 3.33
CA LEU A 20 -6.52 3.29 3.59
C LEU A 20 -6.52 3.02 5.11
N PHE A 21 -5.92 3.92 5.88
CA PHE A 21 -5.78 3.77 7.33
C PHE A 21 -7.00 4.37 8.06
N GLY A 22 -7.61 3.60 8.96
CA GLY A 22 -8.87 3.97 9.60
C GLY A 22 -10.13 3.67 8.77
N ASN A 23 -9.98 3.01 7.61
CA ASN A 23 -11.10 2.35 6.95
C ASN A 23 -11.60 1.17 7.82
N ARG A 24 -12.92 0.96 7.86
CA ARG A 24 -13.55 -0.14 8.62
C ARG A 24 -13.65 -1.44 7.83
N SER A 25 -13.22 -1.44 6.57
CA SER A 25 -13.25 -2.59 5.68
C SER A 25 -11.98 -3.43 5.83
N GLU A 26 -12.10 -4.75 5.75
CA GLU A 26 -10.98 -5.68 5.68
C GLU A 26 -10.27 -5.59 4.31
N PRO A 27 -9.00 -6.02 4.17
CA PRO A 27 -8.27 -5.92 2.90
C PRO A 27 -8.97 -6.55 1.68
N SER A 28 -9.63 -7.68 1.85
CA SER A 28 -10.41 -8.35 0.79
C SER A 28 -11.62 -7.52 0.35
N GLU A 29 -12.34 -6.91 1.28
CA GLU A 29 -13.48 -6.04 0.97
C GLU A 29 -13.02 -4.79 0.21
N ILE A 30 -11.85 -4.24 0.55
CA ILE A 30 -11.22 -3.15 -0.20
C ILE A 30 -10.89 -3.63 -1.62
N TRP A 31 -10.28 -4.80 -1.75
CA TRP A 31 -9.96 -5.37 -3.06
C TRP A 31 -11.21 -5.50 -3.95
N GLU A 32 -12.27 -6.09 -3.41
CA GLU A 32 -13.55 -6.27 -4.11
C GLU A 32 -14.16 -4.94 -4.56
N ALA A 33 -14.07 -3.90 -3.73
CA ALA A 33 -14.62 -2.58 -4.04
C ALA A 33 -13.93 -1.89 -5.24
N TYR A 34 -12.63 -2.12 -5.46
CA TYR A 34 -11.87 -1.48 -6.54
C TYR A 34 -11.73 -2.35 -7.80
N GLU A 35 -11.52 -3.66 -7.67
CA GLU A 35 -11.31 -4.59 -8.80
C GLU A 35 -12.55 -5.39 -9.18
N GLY A 36 -13.66 -5.25 -8.45
CA GLY A 36 -14.92 -5.94 -8.76
C GLY A 36 -14.88 -7.46 -8.56
N GLY A 37 -14.03 -7.95 -7.66
CA GLY A 37 -14.07 -9.34 -7.16
C GLY A 37 -13.33 -10.38 -8.02
N ALA A 38 -12.60 -9.98 -9.06
CA ALA A 38 -11.69 -10.91 -9.73
C ALA A 38 -10.46 -11.16 -8.84
N GLN A 39 -10.40 -12.34 -8.18
CA GLN A 39 -9.16 -12.81 -7.56
C GLN A 39 -8.14 -13.11 -8.66
N ARG A 40 -7.24 -12.16 -8.91
CA ARG A 40 -6.06 -12.40 -9.71
C ARG A 40 -4.87 -12.49 -8.76
N THR A 41 -4.29 -13.68 -8.69
CA THR A 41 -2.95 -13.86 -8.15
C THR A 41 -2.01 -12.98 -8.96
N ASP A 42 -1.17 -12.18 -8.29
CA ASP A 42 -0.18 -11.26 -8.89
C ASP A 42 -0.66 -9.86 -9.31
N GLN A 43 -1.82 -9.41 -8.83
CA GLN A 43 -2.20 -7.99 -8.93
C GLN A 43 -1.95 -7.24 -7.62
N ALA A 44 -1.79 -5.92 -7.74
CA ALA A 44 -1.68 -5.01 -6.62
C ALA A 44 -2.56 -3.78 -6.87
N LEU A 45 -3.18 -3.28 -5.79
CA LEU A 45 -3.86 -1.99 -5.79
C LEU A 45 -2.90 -0.92 -5.27
N TYR A 46 -2.93 0.25 -5.90
CA TYR A 46 -2.09 1.38 -5.53
C TYR A 46 -2.95 2.51 -4.98
N PHE A 47 -2.52 3.06 -3.85
CA PHE A 47 -3.25 4.12 -3.16
C PHE A 47 -2.35 5.28 -2.79
N PHE A 48 -2.85 6.50 -2.98
CA PHE A 48 -2.42 7.64 -2.18
C PHE A 48 -3.29 7.69 -0.92
N SER A 49 -2.66 7.48 0.23
CA SER A 49 -3.33 7.52 1.53
C SER A 49 -2.72 8.60 2.41
N GLU A 50 -3.59 9.32 3.11
CA GLU A 50 -3.17 10.19 4.19
C GLU A 50 -2.63 9.36 5.35
N LEU A 51 -1.55 9.84 5.97
CA LEU A 51 -0.96 9.20 7.14
C LEU A 51 -1.50 9.84 8.41
N LYS A 52 -2.19 9.03 9.21
CA LYS A 52 -2.62 9.45 10.54
C LYS A 52 -1.56 9.11 11.57
N LYS A 53 -1.03 10.09 12.29
CA LYS A 53 -0.16 9.83 13.44
C LYS A 53 -0.99 9.37 14.64
N LEU A 54 -0.46 8.43 15.42
CA LEU A 54 -1.08 8.01 16.69
C LEU A 54 -1.09 9.16 17.72
N ASN A 55 -0.10 10.03 17.65
CA ASN A 55 0.03 11.23 18.46
C ASN A 55 0.47 12.41 17.58
N PRO A 56 -0.05 13.63 17.80
CA PRO A 56 0.31 14.79 16.96
C PRO A 56 1.82 15.07 16.91
N MET A 57 2.54 14.78 18.00
CA MET A 57 3.97 15.06 18.12
C MET A 57 4.91 13.87 17.88
N GLY A 58 4.40 12.65 17.68
CA GLY A 58 5.29 11.49 17.47
C GLY A 58 5.43 11.11 16.01
N SER A 59 6.19 10.03 15.81
CA SER A 59 6.57 9.50 14.50
C SER A 59 5.79 8.23 14.12
N HIS A 60 5.04 7.66 15.06
CA HIS A 60 4.29 6.43 14.82
C HIS A 60 2.98 6.71 14.09
N ILE A 61 2.81 6.05 12.95
CA ILE A 61 1.61 6.11 12.11
C ILE A 61 0.63 5.03 12.60
N ASP A 62 -0.63 5.42 12.75
CA ASP A 62 -1.75 4.52 13.02
C ASP A 62 -2.07 3.74 11.75
N ARG A 63 -1.87 2.42 11.80
CA ARG A 63 -2.11 1.51 10.68
C ARG A 63 -3.21 0.49 10.97
N LYS A 64 -4.14 0.85 11.86
CA LYS A 64 -5.34 0.05 12.11
C LYS A 64 -6.34 0.18 10.96
N ILE A 65 -7.02 -0.92 10.67
CA ILE A 65 -8.02 -1.03 9.60
C ILE A 65 -8.98 -2.17 9.94
N GLY A 66 -10.13 -2.24 9.26
CA GLY A 66 -11.09 -3.32 9.45
C GLY A 66 -11.78 -3.27 10.81
N SER A 67 -12.32 -4.40 11.24
CA SER A 67 -13.02 -4.54 12.52
C SER A 67 -12.08 -4.89 13.68
N GLY A 68 -10.84 -4.39 13.65
CA GLY A 68 -9.82 -4.66 14.68
C GLY A 68 -8.46 -5.09 14.16
N GLY A 69 -8.27 -5.12 12.83
CA GLY A 69 -7.00 -5.48 12.23
C GLY A 69 -5.95 -4.37 12.25
N THR A 70 -4.72 -4.77 11.98
CA THR A 70 -3.58 -3.86 11.91
C THR A 70 -2.56 -4.33 10.89
N TRP A 71 -1.95 -3.38 10.18
CA TRP A 71 -0.75 -3.65 9.38
C TRP A 71 0.46 -3.69 10.31
N ASN A 72 0.98 -4.89 10.57
CA ASN A 72 2.16 -5.09 11.40
C ASN A 72 3.41 -5.11 10.55
N ILE A 73 4.45 -4.41 11.01
CA ILE A 73 5.75 -4.43 10.35
C ILE A 73 6.26 -5.87 10.41
N GLY A 74 6.55 -6.46 9.25
CA GLY A 74 7.26 -7.73 9.23
C GLY A 74 8.68 -7.53 9.77
N LYS A 75 9.49 -8.59 9.88
CA LYS A 75 10.94 -8.47 10.21
C LYS A 75 11.76 -7.66 9.18
N ALA A 76 11.13 -7.03 8.20
CA ALA A 76 11.77 -6.30 7.11
C ALA A 76 12.26 -4.93 7.58
N VAL A 77 13.55 -4.68 7.35
CA VAL A 77 14.17 -3.36 7.54
C VAL A 77 13.69 -2.45 6.42
N ALA A 78 13.38 -1.19 6.76
CA ALA A 78 13.01 -0.20 5.75
C ALA A 78 14.14 -0.07 4.71
N THR A 79 13.80 -0.13 3.43
CA THR A 79 14.77 -0.15 2.33
C THR A 79 14.72 1.18 1.58
N TRP A 80 15.89 1.76 1.30
CA TRP A 80 15.97 2.97 0.48
C TRP A 80 15.54 2.66 -0.96
N VAL A 81 14.70 3.51 -1.51
CA VAL A 81 14.30 3.50 -2.92
C VAL A 81 15.22 4.47 -3.64
N ASN A 82 15.92 3.97 -4.66
CA ASN A 82 16.87 4.74 -5.45
C ASN A 82 16.20 5.22 -6.74
N GLY A 83 16.61 6.40 -7.23
CA GLY A 83 16.24 6.87 -8.56
C GLY A 83 16.75 5.95 -9.68
N THR A 84 16.31 6.21 -10.91
CA THR A 84 16.72 5.43 -12.10
C THR A 84 17.95 6.01 -12.82
N ASP A 85 18.56 7.04 -12.26
CA ASP A 85 19.70 7.75 -12.85
C ASP A 85 20.99 6.94 -12.75
N GLU A 86 22.01 7.29 -13.55
CA GLU A 86 23.30 6.58 -13.61
C GLU A 86 24.05 6.57 -12.26
N ASN A 87 23.80 7.55 -11.38
CA ASN A 87 24.31 7.58 -10.00
C ASN A 87 23.17 7.88 -9.03
N PRO A 88 22.36 6.87 -8.66
CA PRO A 88 21.07 7.14 -8.09
C PRO A 88 21.18 7.50 -6.61
N SER A 89 20.62 8.65 -6.27
CA SER A 89 20.42 9.05 -4.87
C SER A 89 19.14 8.40 -4.32
N PRO A 90 19.07 8.12 -3.00
CA PRO A 90 17.82 7.71 -2.36
C PRO A 90 16.75 8.79 -2.53
N ILE A 91 15.59 8.40 -3.05
CA ILE A 91 14.42 9.28 -3.29
C ILE A 91 13.26 9.00 -2.33
N GLY A 92 13.38 7.96 -1.50
CA GLY A 92 12.36 7.60 -0.53
C GLY A 92 12.67 6.30 0.20
N LEU A 93 11.74 5.88 1.05
CA LEU A 93 11.85 4.71 1.90
C LEU A 93 10.67 3.76 1.66
N LYS A 94 10.96 2.48 1.44
CA LYS A 94 9.98 1.41 1.34
C LYS A 94 9.90 0.62 2.64
N ARG A 95 8.69 0.32 3.11
CA ARG A 95 8.42 -0.59 4.23
C ARG A 95 7.35 -1.59 3.87
N THR A 96 7.54 -2.86 4.23
CA THR A 96 6.56 -3.92 3.97
C THR A 96 5.88 -4.35 5.27
N PHE A 97 4.56 -4.38 5.24
CA PHE A 97 3.71 -4.80 6.35
C PHE A 97 2.91 -6.04 5.97
N CYS A 98 2.53 -6.82 6.98
CA CYS A 98 1.61 -7.94 6.84
C CYS A 98 0.37 -7.66 7.69
N TYR A 99 -0.80 -7.86 7.11
CA TYR A 99 -2.06 -7.67 7.82
C TYR A 99 -2.24 -8.74 8.91
N LYS A 100 -2.69 -8.31 10.09
CA LYS A 100 -3.00 -9.19 11.22
C LYS A 100 -4.35 -8.83 11.82
N ASN A 101 -5.22 -9.81 11.90
CA ASN A 101 -6.53 -9.73 12.55
C ASN A 101 -6.96 -11.16 12.93
N GLU A 102 -6.70 -11.59 14.17
CA GLU A 102 -7.02 -12.96 14.58
C GLU A 102 -8.53 -13.21 14.50
N GLY A 103 -8.92 -14.28 13.79
CA GLY A 103 -10.33 -14.62 13.53
C GLY A 103 -10.87 -14.09 12.20
N SER A 104 -10.16 -13.22 11.49
CA SER A 104 -10.47 -12.82 10.11
C SER A 104 -9.87 -13.80 9.09
N GLU A 105 -10.57 -14.02 7.98
CA GLU A 105 -10.03 -14.80 6.85
C GLU A 105 -8.81 -14.11 6.21
N ASP A 106 -8.70 -12.79 6.35
CA ASP A 106 -7.62 -11.99 5.78
C ASP A 106 -6.32 -12.06 6.60
N ASN A 107 -6.36 -12.66 7.78
CA ASN A 107 -5.24 -12.72 8.71
C ASN A 107 -3.99 -13.33 8.06
N GLY A 108 -2.95 -12.50 7.90
CA GLY A 108 -1.68 -12.94 7.32
C GLY A 108 -1.69 -13.18 5.81
N ARG A 109 -2.79 -12.92 5.10
CA ARG A 109 -2.90 -13.15 3.65
C ARG A 109 -2.53 -11.94 2.80
N TRP A 110 -2.55 -10.75 3.40
CA TRP A 110 -2.33 -9.49 2.71
C TRP A 110 -1.01 -8.84 3.12
N LEU A 111 -0.34 -8.27 2.12
CA LEU A 111 0.88 -7.47 2.28
C LEU A 111 0.60 -6.03 1.84
N LEU A 112 1.30 -5.09 2.48
CA LEU A 112 1.27 -3.67 2.13
C LEU A 112 2.69 -3.16 2.00
N ASP A 113 3.03 -2.63 0.83
CA ASP A 113 4.25 -1.88 0.60
C ASP A 113 3.97 -0.37 0.72
N ASP A 114 4.48 0.23 1.78
CA ASP A 114 4.38 1.65 2.12
C ASP A 114 5.60 2.38 1.57
N PHE A 115 5.39 3.41 0.75
CA PHE A 115 6.42 4.25 0.15
C PHE A 115 6.32 5.66 0.70
N LEU A 116 7.38 6.13 1.36
CA LEU A 116 7.48 7.49 1.90
C LEU A 116 8.58 8.24 1.16
N LEU A 117 8.28 9.47 0.72
CA LEU A 117 9.26 10.39 0.14
C LEU A 117 10.05 11.11 1.23
#